data_AF-A0A920HPP3-F1
#
_entry.id   AF-A0A920HPP3-F1
#
_cell.length_a   1.000
_cell.length_b   1.000
_cell.length_c   1.000
_cell.angle_alpha   90.00
_cell.angle_beta   90.00
_cell.angle_gamma   90.00
#
_symmetry.space_group_name_H-M   'P 1'
#
loop_
_entity.id
_entity.type
_entity.pdbx_description
1 polymer ?
#
loop_
_entity_poly.entity_id
_entity_poly.type
_entity_poly.pdbx_seq_one_letter_code
_entity_poly.pdbx_strand_id
1 'polypeptide(L)'
;MLYTYQHDNADEQIHIDDAIDFLKSINEDPSILKIFHNKKYDALVLDKYNIKVNSYDDTMLISYSLGSGGTRHSLDFLAKKYMSHSAISFKEIAGSEKNQKALMKLT
;
A
#
# COMPACT_ATOMS: atom_id res chain seq x y z
N MET A 1 -3.29 -11.55 21.81
CA MET A 1 -2.22 -10.60 22.16
C MET A 1 -2.10 -9.66 20.97
N LEU A 2 -2.72 -8.48 21.04
CA LEU A 2 -2.73 -7.50 19.95
C LEU A 2 -1.40 -6.75 20.01
N TYR A 3 -0.53 -6.94 19.04
CA TYR A 3 0.68 -6.13 18.89
C TYR A 3 0.26 -4.73 18.44
N THR A 4 0.14 -3.80 19.38
CA THR A 4 0.18 -2.36 19.06
C THR A 4 1.58 -2.06 18.54
N TYR A 5 1.71 -1.83 17.24
CA TYR A 5 2.95 -1.32 16.65
C TYR A 5 3.07 0.16 17.03
N GLN A 6 3.69 0.43 18.19
CA GLN A 6 4.20 1.76 18.51
C GLN A 6 5.61 1.84 17.93
N HIS A 7 5.84 2.81 17.04
CA HIS A 7 7.20 3.16 16.65
C HIS A 7 7.82 3.90 17.84
N ASP A 8 8.70 3.24 18.59
CA ASP A 8 9.27 3.77 19.83
C ASP A 8 10.32 4.88 19.61
N ASN A 9 10.79 5.09 18.37
CA ASN A 9 11.75 6.15 18.01
C ASN A 9 11.30 6.89 16.75
N ALA A 10 10.71 8.08 16.91
CA ALA A 10 10.44 8.99 15.79
C ALA A 10 11.74 9.60 15.21
N ASP A 11 12.79 9.70 16.03
CA ASP A 11 14.05 10.37 15.70
C ASP A 11 14.98 9.58 14.75
N GLU A 12 14.68 8.31 14.46
CA GLU A 12 15.46 7.45 13.55
C GLU A 12 14.84 7.33 12.14
N GLN A 13 13.80 8.10 11.84
CA GLN A 13 13.17 8.06 10.52
C GLN A 13 14.03 8.80 9.50
N ILE A 14 14.07 8.27 8.28
CA ILE A 14 14.67 8.95 7.13
C ILE A 14 13.98 10.29 6.91
N HIS A 15 14.76 11.31 6.52
CA HIS A 15 14.18 12.59 6.17
C HIS A 15 13.23 12.41 4.97
N ILE A 16 12.09 13.10 4.99
CA ILE A 16 11.04 12.88 4.00
C ILE A 16 11.53 13.17 2.57
N ASP A 17 12.38 14.18 2.40
CA ASP A 17 12.94 14.55 1.10
C ASP A 17 13.86 13.44 0.56
N ASP A 18 14.72 12.87 1.41
CA ASP A 18 15.59 11.76 1.03
C ASP A 18 14.77 10.52 0.63
N ALA A 19 13.67 10.26 1.34
CA ALA A 19 12.74 9.18 1.03
C ALA A 19 12.05 9.40 -0.32
N ILE A 20 11.57 10.62 -0.58
CA ILE A 20 10.92 11.00 -1.83
C ILE A 20 11.89 10.85 -3.01
N ASP A 21 13.13 11.33 -2.87
CA ASP A 21 14.14 11.24 -3.92
C ASP A 21 14.48 9.79 -4.26
N PHE A 22 14.66 8.96 -3.23
CA PHE A 22 14.90 7.53 -3.41
C PHE A 22 13.72 6.84 -4.10
N LEU A 23 12.49 7.06 -3.61
CA LEU A 23 11.27 6.49 -4.18
C LEU A 23 11.08 6.94 -5.62
N LYS A 24 11.39 8.20 -5.94
CA LYS A 24 11.30 8.73 -7.30
C LYS A 24 12.21 7.96 -8.26
N SER A 25 13.47 7.72 -7.87
CA SER A 25 14.42 6.98 -8.71
C SER A 25 13.92 5.59 -9.11
N ILE A 26 13.32 4.86 -8.16
CA ILE A 26 12.82 3.49 -8.39
C ILE A 26 11.51 3.49 -9.19
N ASN A 27 10.61 4.42 -8.87
CA ASN A 27 9.30 4.45 -9.49
C ASN A 27 9.36 4.93 -10.95
N GLU A 28 10.28 5.85 -11.26
CA GLU A 28 10.46 6.39 -12.62
C GLU A 28 11.31 5.51 -13.52
N ASP A 29 12.09 4.57 -12.97
CA ASP A 29 12.87 3.64 -13.80
C ASP A 29 11.96 2.65 -14.55
N PRO A 30 11.95 2.64 -15.90
CA PRO A 30 11.14 1.73 -16.70
C PRO A 30 11.64 0.28 -16.66
N SER A 31 12.88 0.03 -16.24
CA SER A 31 13.44 -1.31 -16.11
C SER A 31 12.94 -2.05 -14.86
N ILE A 32 12.40 -1.32 -13.88
CA ILE A 32 11.90 -1.87 -12.63
C ILE A 32 10.38 -2.03 -12.73
N LEU A 33 9.89 -3.27 -12.65
CA LEU A 33 8.46 -3.56 -12.57
C LEU A 33 7.95 -3.38 -11.14
N LYS A 34 6.91 -2.57 -10.96
CA LYS A 34 6.22 -2.38 -9.67
C LYS A 34 4.88 -3.12 -9.65
N ILE A 35 4.61 -3.88 -8.59
CA ILE A 35 3.36 -4.63 -8.43
C ILE A 35 2.48 -3.95 -7.38
N PHE A 36 1.32 -3.47 -7.79
CA PHE A 36 0.35 -2.79 -6.92
C PHE A 36 -0.93 -3.62 -6.73
N HIS A 37 -1.76 -3.15 -5.80
CA HIS A 37 -3.14 -3.59 -5.66
C HIS A 37 -4.04 -2.35 -5.62
N ASN A 38 -4.85 -2.13 -6.66
CA ASN A 38 -5.65 -0.90 -6.85
C ASN A 38 -4.77 0.36 -6.95
N LYS A 39 -3.84 0.36 -7.92
CA LYS A 39 -2.82 1.39 -8.18
C LYS A 39 -3.36 2.81 -8.29
N LYS A 40 -4.65 2.97 -8.64
CA LYS A 40 -5.30 4.29 -8.75
C LYS A 40 -5.12 5.13 -7.49
N TYR A 41 -5.19 4.52 -6.31
CA TYR A 41 -5.02 5.24 -5.06
C TYR A 41 -3.56 5.69 -4.87
N ASP A 42 -2.61 4.78 -5.05
CA ASP A 42 -1.17 5.08 -4.93
C ASP A 42 -0.73 6.17 -5.90
N ALA A 43 -1.25 6.13 -7.14
CA ALA A 43 -0.97 7.15 -8.15
C ALA A 43 -1.36 8.56 -7.68
N LEU A 44 -2.53 8.72 -7.04
CA LEU A 44 -2.99 10.00 -6.52
C LEU A 44 -2.15 10.51 -5.34
N VAL A 45 -1.60 9.60 -4.53
CA VAL A 45 -0.71 9.96 -3.42
C VAL A 45 0.66 10.37 -3.94
N LEU A 46 1.24 9.59 -4.85
CA LEU A 46 2.56 9.83 -5.43
C LEU A 46 2.60 11.09 -6.30
N ASP A 47 1.50 11.43 -6.97
CA ASP A 47 1.39 12.64 -7.78
C ASP A 47 1.57 13.93 -6.94
N LYS A 48 1.19 13.91 -5.65
CA LYS A 48 1.43 15.03 -4.72
C LYS A 48 2.92 15.35 -4.55
N TYR A 49 3.79 14.39 -4.80
CA TYR A 49 5.24 14.50 -4.72
C TYR A 49 5.90 14.51 -6.10
N ASN A 50 5.13 14.66 -7.18
CA ASN A 50 5.61 14.62 -8.57
C ASN A 50 6.39 13.36 -8.91
N ILE A 51 6.01 12.20 -8.33
CA ILE A 51 6.60 10.90 -8.63
C ILE A 51 5.78 10.23 -9.73
N LYS A 52 6.41 9.96 -10.88
CA LYS A 52 5.76 9.23 -11.98
C LYS A 52 6.09 7.75 -11.92
N VAL A 53 5.06 6.91 -11.83
CA VAL A 53 5.27 5.45 -11.83
C VAL A 53 5.30 4.93 -13.27
N ASN A 54 6.46 4.47 -13.72
CA ASN A 54 6.64 3.71 -14.97
C ASN A 54 6.57 2.20 -14.69
N SER A 55 6.31 1.37 -15.71
CA SER A 55 6.36 -0.09 -15.64
C SER A 55 5.71 -0.70 -14.38
N TYR A 56 4.40 -0.92 -14.43
CA TYR A 56 3.66 -1.45 -13.29
C TYR A 56 2.55 -2.41 -13.68
N ASP A 57 2.22 -3.31 -12.75
CA ASP A 57 1.10 -4.23 -12.81
C ASP A 57 0.14 -3.99 -11.63
N ASP A 58 -1.14 -4.27 -11.84
CA ASP A 58 -2.17 -4.19 -10.80
C ASP A 58 -2.84 -5.55 -10.60
N THR A 59 -2.60 -6.15 -9.44
CA THR A 59 -3.12 -7.48 -9.07
C THR A 59 -4.65 -7.53 -9.05
N MET A 60 -5.33 -6.42 -8.75
CA MET A 60 -6.79 -6.34 -8.81
C MET A 60 -7.28 -6.48 -10.26
N LEU A 61 -6.62 -5.79 -11.20
CA LEU A 61 -6.98 -5.84 -12.62
C LEU A 61 -6.58 -7.16 -13.27
N ILE A 62 -5.43 -7.73 -12.91
CA ILE A 62 -5.03 -9.07 -13.35
C ILE A 62 -6.08 -10.08 -12.90
N SER A 63 -6.48 -10.05 -11.62
CA SER A 63 -7.51 -10.94 -11.08
C SER A 63 -8.86 -10.74 -11.78
N TYR A 64 -9.24 -9.50 -12.05
CA TYR A 64 -10.45 -9.16 -12.81
C TYR A 64 -10.41 -9.73 -14.24
N SER A 65 -9.29 -9.57 -14.93
CA SER A 65 -9.13 -10.08 -16.30
C SER A 65 -9.14 -11.61 -16.35
N LEU A 66 -8.71 -12.29 -15.29
CA LEU A 66 -8.69 -13.76 -15.20
C LEU A 66 -10.05 -14.36 -14.82
N GLY A 67 -10.97 -13.58 -14.26
CA GLY A 67 -12.26 -14.07 -13.75
C GLY A 67 -13.42 -13.21 -14.21
N SER A 68 -14.09 -13.61 -15.29
CA SER A 68 -15.26 -12.93 -15.82
C SER A 68 -16.46 -13.04 -14.86
N GLY A 69 -16.69 -12.00 -14.06
CA GLY A 69 -17.97 -11.73 -13.40
C GLY A 69 -18.35 -12.70 -12.25
N GLY A 70 -17.97 -12.36 -11.02
CA GLY A 70 -18.56 -12.98 -9.83
C GLY A 70 -17.63 -13.13 -8.62
N THR A 71 -16.32 -12.92 -8.80
CA THR A 71 -15.36 -12.99 -7.69
C THR A 71 -15.03 -11.61 -7.15
N ARG A 72 -14.84 -11.51 -5.84
CA ARG A 72 -14.30 -10.30 -5.22
C ARG A 72 -12.82 -10.20 -5.60
N HIS A 73 -12.34 -8.99 -5.90
CA HIS A 73 -10.93 -8.75 -6.22
C HIS A 73 -10.22 -7.94 -5.13
N SER A 74 -10.75 -7.93 -3.90
CA SER A 74 -10.09 -7.29 -2.77
C SER A 74 -8.86 -8.09 -2.32
N LEU A 75 -7.85 -7.39 -1.82
CA LEU A 75 -6.59 -8.00 -1.36
C LEU A 75 -6.83 -9.15 -0.37
N ASP A 76 -7.68 -8.95 0.63
CA ASP A 76 -8.01 -9.98 1.63
C ASP A 76 -8.58 -11.25 1.00
N PHE A 77 -9.44 -11.10 -0.02
CA PHE A 77 -10.03 -12.24 -0.71
C PHE A 77 -8.98 -12.96 -1.54
N LEU A 78 -8.14 -12.22 -2.28
CA LEU A 78 -7.09 -12.79 -3.12
C LEU A 78 -6.01 -13.49 -2.30
N ALA A 79 -5.55 -12.88 -1.21
CA ALA A 79 -4.58 -13.45 -0.27
C ALA A 79 -5.09 -14.76 0.33
N LYS A 80 -6.36 -14.78 0.75
CA LYS A 80 -6.98 -16.00 1.29
C LYS A 80 -7.15 -17.08 0.23
N LYS A 81 -7.59 -16.71 -0.98
CA LYS A 81 -7.86 -17.67 -2.07
C LYS A 81 -6.58 -18.30 -2.61
N TYR A 82 -5.54 -17.51 -2.88
CA TYR A 82 -4.34 -17.97 -3.59
C TYR A 82 -3.17 -18.30 -2.68
N MET A 83 -3.11 -17.72 -1.47
CA MET A 83 -1.98 -17.90 -0.55
C MET A 83 -2.38 -18.55 0.77
N SER A 84 -3.66 -18.88 0.97
CA SER A 84 -4.21 -19.35 2.26
C SER A 84 -3.83 -18.43 3.43
N HIS A 85 -3.68 -17.13 3.14
CA HIS A 85 -3.19 -16.12 4.08
C HIS A 85 -4.30 -15.12 4.40
N SER A 86 -4.44 -14.76 5.68
CA SER A 86 -5.32 -13.68 6.10
C SER A 86 -4.47 -12.47 6.45
N ALA A 87 -4.61 -11.38 5.67
CA ALA A 87 -3.92 -10.13 5.93
C ALA A 87 -4.45 -9.48 7.22
N ILE A 88 -3.60 -8.70 7.88
CA ILE A 88 -3.99 -7.88 9.04
C ILE A 88 -4.91 -6.78 8.54
N SER A 89 -6.11 -6.69 9.10
CA SER A 89 -7.07 -5.70 8.65
C SER A 89 -6.68 -4.29 9.10
N PHE A 90 -7.02 -3.27 8.31
CA PHE A 90 -6.81 -1.88 8.70
C PHE A 90 -7.45 -1.54 10.05
N LYS A 91 -8.62 -2.14 10.34
CA LYS A 91 -9.34 -1.97 11.61
C LYS A 91 -8.56 -2.52 12.81
N GLU A 92 -7.82 -3.61 12.64
CA GLU A 92 -6.96 -4.16 13.70
C GLU A 92 -5.82 -3.21 14.05
N ILE A 93 -5.34 -2.42 13.09
CA ILE A 93 -4.22 -1.48 13.28
C ILE A 93 -4.73 -0.10 13.74
N ALA A 94 -5.66 0.50 13.00
CA ALA A 94 -6.12 1.86 13.23
C ALA A 94 -7.24 1.96 14.28
N GLY A 95 -7.89 0.86 14.65
CA GLY A 95 -9.07 0.86 15.52
C GLY A 95 -10.39 1.07 14.77
N SER A 96 -11.50 1.11 15.51
CA SER A 96 -12.83 1.40 14.94
C SER A 96 -13.01 2.89 14.64
N GLU A 97 -13.92 3.25 13.72
CA GLU A 97 -14.14 4.64 13.27
C GLU A 97 -14.28 5.67 14.40
N LYS A 98 -14.85 5.28 15.55
CA LYS A 98 -14.99 6.17 16.72
C LYS A 98 -13.70 6.41 17.51
N ASN A 99 -12.73 5.51 17.38
CA ASN A 99 -11.44 5.52 18.08
C ASN A 99 -10.27 5.37 17.10
N GLN A 100 -10.43 5.86 15.87
CA GLN A 100 -9.42 5.71 14.83
C GLN A 100 -8.15 6.46 15.25
N LYS A 101 -7.06 5.73 15.50
CA LYS A 101 -5.75 6.32 15.78
C LYS A 101 -5.17 6.86 14.49
N ALA A 102 -4.65 8.09 14.52
CA ALA A 102 -3.82 8.60 13.43
C ALA A 102 -2.56 7.72 13.35
N LEU A 103 -2.34 7.06 12.21
CA LEU A 103 -1.16 6.21 11.98
C LEU A 103 0.13 7.03 11.81
N MET A 104 0.00 8.35 11.67
CA MET A 104 1.11 9.30 11.61
C MET A 104 0.67 10.57 12.34
N LYS A 105 1.33 10.90 13.44
CA LYS A 105 1.27 12.24 14.02
C LYS A 105 2.33 13.04 13.28
N LEU A 106 1.95 13.70 12.18
CA LEU A 106 2.83 14.62 11.46
C LEU A 106 2.84 15.96 12.22
N THR A 107 3.50 15.99 13.37
CA THR A 107 3.91 17.20 14.12
C THR A 107 4.90 16.78 15.19
#